data_AF-A0A7W6GSZ4-F1
#
_entry.id   AF-A0A7W6GSZ4-F1
#
_cell.length_a   1.000
_cell.length_b   1.000
_cell.length_c   1.000
_cell.angle_alpha   90.00
_cell.angle_beta   90.00
_cell.angle_gamma   90.00
#
_symmetry.space_group_name_H-M   'P 1'
#
loop_
_entity.id
_entity.type
_entity.pdbx_description
1 polymer ?
#
loop_
_entity_poly.entity_id
_entity_poly.type
_entity_poly.pdbx_seq_one_letter_code
_entity_poly.pdbx_strand_id
1 'polypeptide(L)'
;MRNAVLALILAGLPAVAVAQDDALETCAQTEAWFNLAVDSRKMGEPKRTVQTTMRDEMDRAAADQLVEFVYALPEGQLTHAVGAMARQQCEGL
;
A
#
# COMPACT_ATOMS: atom_id res chain seq x y z
N MET A 1 29.65 -19.48 13.15
CA MET A 1 28.48 -19.39 14.06
C MET A 1 27.78 -18.07 13.71
N ARG A 2 26.66 -18.15 12.99
CA ARG A 2 25.96 -17.00 12.41
C ARG A 2 25.09 -16.36 13.49
N ASN A 3 25.41 -15.12 13.84
CA ASN A 3 24.71 -14.34 14.86
C ASN A 3 23.26 -14.05 14.44
N ALA A 4 22.43 -14.04 15.48
CA ALA A 4 20.99 -13.89 15.53
C ALA A 4 20.40 -12.87 14.53
N VAL A 5 19.41 -13.36 13.77
CA VAL A 5 18.44 -12.55 13.04
C VAL A 5 17.55 -11.86 14.06
N LEU A 6 17.55 -10.53 14.02
CA LEU A 6 16.56 -9.69 14.71
C LEU A 6 15.16 -10.05 14.18
N ALA A 7 14.44 -10.83 14.97
CA ALA A 7 12.99 -10.99 14.86
C ALA A 7 12.35 -9.64 15.23
N LEU A 8 12.05 -8.83 14.22
CA LEU A 8 11.27 -7.62 14.37
C LEU A 8 9.80 -8.01 14.48
N ILE A 9 9.30 -7.82 15.70
CA ILE A 9 7.94 -8.04 16.17
C ILE A 9 6.98 -7.13 15.37
N LEU A 10 6.17 -7.71 14.49
CA LEU A 10 4.95 -7.08 13.93
C LEU A 10 3.70 -7.83 14.42
N ALA A 11 3.65 -8.12 15.72
CA ALA A 11 2.43 -8.58 16.38
C ALA A 11 1.52 -7.36 16.64
N GLY A 12 0.59 -7.08 15.73
CA GLY A 12 -0.34 -5.96 15.95
C GLY A 12 -1.42 -5.70 14.90
N LEU A 13 -1.40 -6.36 13.75
CA LEU A 13 -2.54 -6.31 12.82
C LEU A 13 -3.47 -7.47 13.15
N PRO A 14 -4.78 -7.25 13.39
CA PRO A 14 -5.72 -8.33 13.54
C PRO A 14 -5.69 -9.16 12.26
N ALA A 15 -5.36 -10.44 12.38
CA ALA A 15 -5.48 -11.41 11.30
C ALA A 15 -6.96 -11.52 10.94
N VAL A 16 -7.38 -10.72 9.96
CA VAL A 16 -8.63 -10.98 9.24
C VAL A 16 -8.38 -12.27 8.47
N ALA A 17 -9.01 -13.35 8.91
CA ALA A 17 -8.99 -14.62 8.19
C ALA A 17 -9.76 -14.42 6.87
N VAL A 18 -9.08 -13.88 5.88
CA VAL A 18 -9.54 -13.81 4.50
C VAL A 18 -9.30 -15.18 3.86
N ALA A 19 -10.29 -15.73 3.16
CA ALA A 19 -10.08 -16.95 2.39
C ALA A 19 -8.92 -16.72 1.42
N GLN A 20 -8.03 -17.69 1.25
CA GLN A 20 -6.74 -17.49 0.58
C GLN A 20 -6.88 -16.90 -0.85
N ASP A 21 -7.94 -17.25 -1.58
CA ASP A 21 -8.24 -16.64 -2.89
C ASP A 21 -8.68 -15.17 -2.77
N ASP A 22 -9.59 -14.86 -1.85
CA ASP A 22 -10.01 -13.47 -1.55
C ASP A 22 -8.84 -12.62 -1.02
N ALA A 23 -7.90 -13.25 -0.31
CA ALA A 23 -6.67 -12.63 0.18
C ALA A 23 -5.78 -12.18 -0.99
N LEU A 24 -5.56 -13.07 -1.96
CA LEU A 24 -4.73 -12.79 -3.13
C LEU A 24 -5.36 -11.71 -4.02
N GLU A 25 -6.69 -11.73 -4.21
CA GLU A 25 -7.39 -10.64 -4.91
C GLU A 25 -7.27 -9.31 -4.15
N THR A 26 -7.36 -9.34 -2.83
CA THR A 26 -7.15 -8.15 -1.98
C THR A 26 -5.71 -7.62 -2.08
N CYS A 27 -4.71 -8.49 -2.21
CA CYS A 27 -3.33 -8.07 -2.41
C CYS A 27 -3.08 -7.48 -3.80
N ALA A 28 -3.72 -8.02 -4.85
CA ALA A 28 -3.70 -7.42 -6.18
C ALA A 28 -4.40 -6.05 -6.20
N GLN A 29 -5.53 -5.92 -5.50
CA GLN A 29 -6.23 -4.64 -5.33
C GLN A 29 -5.38 -3.61 -4.58
N THR A 30 -4.58 -4.06 -3.60
CA THR A 30 -3.62 -3.21 -2.90
C THR A 30 -2.59 -2.62 -3.86
N GLU A 31 -1.98 -3.43 -4.73
CA GLU A 31 -1.07 -2.94 -5.78
C GLU A 31 -1.75 -1.89 -6.68
N ALA A 32 -3.00 -2.16 -7.11
CA ALA A 32 -3.74 -1.24 -7.96
C ALA A 32 -3.96 0.13 -7.30
N TRP A 33 -4.28 0.15 -6.00
CA TRP A 33 -4.46 1.39 -5.24
C TRP A 33 -3.17 2.21 -5.11
N PHE A 34 -2.04 1.55 -4.86
CA PHE A 34 -0.74 2.23 -4.84
C PHE A 34 -0.37 2.78 -6.21
N ASN A 35 -0.59 2.02 -7.28
CA ASN A 35 -0.29 2.45 -8.65
C ASN A 35 -1.17 3.64 -9.06
N LEU A 36 -2.46 3.62 -8.73
CA LEU A 36 -3.38 4.74 -8.95
C LEU A 36 -2.87 6.02 -8.28
N ALA A 37 -2.52 5.96 -6.99
CA ALA A 37 -2.02 7.13 -6.28
C ALA A 37 -0.68 7.65 -6.84
N VAL A 38 0.22 6.73 -7.25
CA VAL A 38 1.49 7.09 -7.90
C VAL A 38 1.24 7.81 -9.22
N ASP A 39 0.35 7.28 -10.06
CA ASP A 39 0.04 7.88 -11.36
C ASP A 39 -0.66 9.23 -11.20
N SER A 40 -1.65 9.35 -10.31
CA SER A 40 -2.27 10.64 -9.96
C SER A 40 -1.23 11.67 -9.52
N ARG A 41 -0.28 11.28 -8.66
CA ARG A 41 0.79 12.19 -8.26
C ARG A 41 1.69 12.60 -9.42
N LYS A 42 2.06 11.66 -10.30
CA LYS A 42 2.88 11.96 -11.50
C LYS A 42 2.16 12.86 -12.48
N MET A 43 0.84 12.78 -12.56
CA MET A 43 -0.01 13.68 -13.35
C MET A 43 -0.14 15.09 -12.73
N GLY A 44 0.42 15.31 -11.53
CA GLY A 44 0.36 16.59 -10.84
C GLY A 44 -0.97 16.82 -10.13
N GLU A 45 -1.74 15.77 -9.84
CA GLU A 45 -2.99 15.93 -9.11
C GLU A 45 -2.73 16.46 -7.68
N PRO A 46 -3.59 17.33 -7.14
CA PRO A 46 -3.48 17.77 -5.75
C PRO A 46 -3.74 16.61 -4.78
N LYS A 47 -2.95 16.52 -3.70
CA LYS A 47 -3.08 15.49 -2.65
C LYS A 47 -4.52 15.28 -2.17
N ARG A 48 -5.24 16.37 -1.94
CA ARG A 48 -6.63 16.34 -1.44
C ARG A 48 -7.60 15.72 -2.44
N THR A 49 -7.35 15.90 -3.74
CA THR A 49 -8.14 15.28 -4.82
C THR A 49 -7.95 13.77 -4.76
N VAL A 50 -6.69 13.33 -4.75
CA VAL A 50 -6.35 11.89 -4.67
C VAL A 50 -6.89 11.25 -3.40
N GLN A 51 -6.80 11.91 -2.24
CA GLN A 51 -7.43 11.43 -0.99
C GLN A 51 -8.93 11.24 -1.15
N THR A 52 -9.62 12.14 -1.84
CA THR A 52 -11.08 12.03 -2.04
C THR A 52 -11.39 10.84 -2.94
N THR A 53 -10.71 10.71 -4.08
CA THR A 53 -10.87 9.56 -4.98
C THR A 53 -10.59 8.24 -4.27
N MET A 54 -9.50 8.15 -3.50
CA MET A 54 -9.15 6.91 -2.79
C MET A 54 -10.17 6.54 -1.70
N ARG A 55 -10.82 7.51 -1.07
CA ARG A 55 -11.88 7.24 -0.06
C ARG A 55 -13.16 6.66 -0.67
N ASP A 56 -13.35 6.80 -1.98
CA ASP A 56 -14.47 6.15 -2.68
C ASP A 56 -14.15 4.66 -2.94
N GLU A 57 -12.87 4.27 -2.91
CA GLU A 57 -12.38 2.93 -3.23
C GLU A 57 -12.07 2.07 -1.98
N MET A 58 -11.74 2.70 -0.84
CA MET A 58 -11.32 2.00 0.38
C MET A 58 -11.71 2.75 1.66
N ASP A 59 -11.44 2.14 2.81
CA ASP A 59 -11.62 2.80 4.11
C ASP A 59 -10.91 4.16 4.16
N ARG A 60 -11.55 5.12 4.84
CA ARG A 60 -11.08 6.51 4.90
C ARG A 60 -9.67 6.62 5.48
N ALA A 61 -9.39 5.90 6.55
CA ALA A 61 -8.07 5.99 7.20
C ALA A 61 -7.00 5.32 6.34
N ALA A 62 -7.34 4.20 5.70
CA ALA A 62 -6.44 3.54 4.74
C ALA A 62 -6.12 4.43 3.54
N ALA A 63 -7.14 5.09 2.96
CA ALA A 63 -6.98 6.02 1.85
C ALA A 63 -6.06 7.19 2.23
N ASP A 64 -6.29 7.78 3.41
CA ASP A 64 -5.48 8.90 3.87
C ASP A 64 -4.02 8.48 4.10
N GLN A 65 -3.78 7.34 4.74
CA GLN A 65 -2.42 6.81 4.95
C GLN A 65 -1.69 6.51 3.65
N LEU A 66 -2.36 5.84 2.70
CA LEU A 66 -1.79 5.50 1.40
C LEU A 66 -1.38 6.76 0.65
N VAL A 67 -2.27 7.76 0.57
CA VAL A 67 -1.99 8.99 -0.16
C VAL A 67 -0.92 9.84 0.54
N GLU A 68 -0.92 9.92 1.87
CA GLU A 68 0.17 10.59 2.60
C GLU A 68 1.52 9.92 2.31
N PHE A 69 1.59 8.59 2.33
CA PHE A 69 2.80 7.86 1.99
C PHE A 69 3.25 8.18 0.55
N VAL A 70 2.35 8.04 -0.43
CA VAL A 70 2.69 8.27 -1.84
C VAL A 70 3.13 9.71 -2.08
N TYR A 71 2.56 10.71 -1.41
CA TYR A 71 2.96 12.12 -1.55
C TYR A 71 4.23 12.50 -0.80
N ALA A 72 4.65 11.70 0.20
CA ALA A 72 5.92 11.87 0.87
C ALA A 72 7.12 11.32 0.07
N LEU A 73 6.89 10.47 -0.93
CA LEU A 73 7.97 9.87 -1.72
C LEU A 73 8.80 10.91 -2.49
N PRO A 74 10.10 10.72 -2.69
CA PRO A 74 10.87 11.47 -3.67
C PRO A 74 10.37 11.19 -5.10
N GLU A 75 10.50 12.16 -6.01
CA GLU A 75 10.03 11.99 -7.41
C GLU A 75 10.63 10.76 -8.09
N GLY A 76 11.92 10.47 -7.86
CA GLY A 76 12.60 9.29 -8.41
C GLY A 76 12.09 7.95 -7.89
N GLN A 77 11.24 7.95 -6.85
CA GLN A 77 10.62 6.75 -6.29
C GLN A 77 9.15 6.59 -6.70
N LEU A 78 8.57 7.54 -7.44
CA LEU A 78 7.20 7.47 -7.97
C LEU A 78 7.12 6.50 -9.15
N THR A 79 7.15 5.21 -8.84
CA THR A 79 7.11 4.13 -9.80
C THR A 79 6.14 3.04 -9.33
N HIS A 80 5.66 2.22 -10.26
CA HIS A 80 4.80 1.08 -9.92
C HIS A 80 5.51 0.00 -9.09
N ALA A 81 6.84 0.07 -8.93
CA ALA A 81 7.56 -0.78 -8.00
C ALA A 81 7.06 -0.62 -6.55
N VAL A 82 6.53 0.56 -6.20
CA VAL A 82 5.91 0.82 -4.90
C VAL A 82 4.68 -0.07 -4.70
N GLY A 83 3.78 -0.16 -5.70
CA GLY A 83 2.61 -1.02 -5.64
C GLY A 83 2.97 -2.51 -5.61
N ALA A 84 3.95 -2.92 -6.43
CA ALA A 84 4.45 -4.29 -6.42
C ALA A 84 5.03 -4.70 -5.06
N MET A 85 5.77 -3.81 -4.39
CA MET A 85 6.28 -4.04 -3.04
C MET A 85 5.15 -4.15 -2.01
N ALA A 86 4.11 -3.31 -2.12
CA ALA A 86 2.97 -3.37 -1.21
C ALA A 86 2.21 -4.69 -1.33
N ARG A 87 2.00 -5.18 -2.56
CA ARG A 87 1.43 -6.51 -2.80
C ARG A 87 2.30 -7.62 -2.24
N GLN A 88 3.61 -7.58 -2.49
CA GLN A 88 4.51 -8.59 -1.95
C GLN A 88 4.46 -8.67 -0.42
N GLN A 89 4.30 -7.52 0.25
CA GLN A 89 4.11 -7.47 1.70
C GLN A 89 2.76 -8.07 2.10
N CYS A 90 1.68 -7.77 1.38
CA CYS A 90 0.36 -8.33 1.62
C CYS A 90 0.34 -9.86 1.48
N GLU A 91 0.95 -10.40 0.42
CA GLU A 91 1.03 -11.85 0.16
C GLU A 91 1.96 -12.59 1.16
N GLY A 92 2.82 -11.87 1.87
CA GLY A 92 3.75 -12.41 2.86
C GLY A 92 3.19 -12.46 4.30
N LEU A 93 1.95 -12.00 4.52
CA LEU A 93 1.23 -12.02 5.80
C LEU A 93 0.38 -13.29 5.95
#